data_AF-A0A1V6C0T1-F1
#
_entry.id   AF-A0A1V6C0T1-F1
#
_cell.length_a   1.000
_cell.length_b   1.000
_cell.length_c   1.000
_cell.angle_alpha   90.00
_cell.angle_beta   90.00
_cell.angle_gamma   90.00
#
_symmetry.space_group_name_H-M   'P 1'
#
loop_
_entity.id
_entity.type
_entity.pdbx_description
1 polymer ?
#
loop_
_entity_poly.entity_id
_entity_poly.type
_entity_poly.pdbx_seq_one_letter_code
_entity_poly.pdbx_strand_id
1 'polypeptide(L)'
;MRATLFPIGGPHFDLASAIVNEGLAEVFVEEQYGQQSVSEIAAGLSIDQVKALWPKYKDNLKLVGMDRHRPFLYGGYGSDLPFCAGFAVGYQIVKGYLSKHKESTSRDLISMPAQKIVQGSIFQ
;
A
#
# COMPACT_ATOMS: atom_id res chain seq x y z
N MET A 1 7.15 -21.94 -7.81
CA MET A 1 6.24 -21.59 -6.71
C MET A 1 5.05 -20.90 -7.34
N ARG A 2 3.84 -21.46 -7.25
CA ARG A 2 2.65 -20.90 -7.92
C ARG A 2 2.20 -19.68 -7.09
N ALA A 3 2.19 -18.49 -7.68
CA ALA A 3 1.61 -17.32 -7.02
C ALA A 3 0.11 -17.61 -6.81
N THR A 4 -0.31 -17.81 -5.57
CA THR A 4 -1.71 -17.94 -5.23
C THR A 4 -2.31 -16.54 -5.35
N LEU A 5 -2.86 -16.21 -6.52
CA LEU A 5 -3.70 -15.02 -6.65
C LEU A 5 -4.94 -15.24 -5.78
N PHE A 6 -4.99 -14.59 -4.62
CA PHE A 6 -6.24 -14.46 -3.89
C PHE A 6 -7.13 -13.49 -4.64
N PRO A 7 -8.40 -13.84 -4.94
CA PRO A 7 -9.31 -12.89 -5.54
C PRO A 7 -9.43 -11.67 -4.63
N ILE A 8 -9.39 -10.47 -5.23
CA ILE A 8 -9.61 -9.21 -4.51
C ILE A 8 -10.94 -9.32 -3.75
N GLY A 9 -10.91 -9.07 -2.44
CA GLY A 9 -12.08 -9.18 -1.56
C GLY A 9 -12.40 -10.59 -1.04
N GLY A 10 -11.58 -11.61 -1.36
CA GLY A 10 -11.72 -12.96 -0.81
C GLY A 10 -11.33 -13.07 0.67
N PRO A 11 -11.59 -14.22 1.33
CA PRO A 11 -11.37 -14.43 2.77
C PRO A 11 -9.89 -14.38 3.20
N HIS A 12 -8.96 -14.33 2.25
CA HIS A 12 -7.52 -14.24 2.48
C HIS A 12 -6.92 -12.92 1.95
N PHE A 13 -7.75 -12.03 1.39
CA PHE A 13 -7.34 -10.70 0.97
C PHE A 13 -7.48 -9.74 2.16
N ASP A 14 -6.36 -9.50 2.84
CA ASP A 14 -6.32 -8.62 4.00
C ASP A 14 -6.02 -7.16 3.62
N LEU A 15 -6.08 -6.26 4.61
CA LEU A 15 -5.86 -4.83 4.40
C LEU A 15 -4.44 -4.55 3.89
N ALA A 16 -3.45 -5.32 4.35
CA ALA A 16 -2.08 -5.23 3.84
C ALA A 16 -2.04 -5.53 2.34
N SER A 17 -2.70 -6.60 1.88
CA SER A 17 -2.81 -6.90 0.46
C SER A 17 -3.52 -5.79 -0.32
N ALA A 18 -4.57 -5.19 0.24
CA ALA A 18 -5.25 -4.07 -0.40
C ALA A 18 -4.34 -2.86 -0.62
N ILE A 19 -3.74 -2.32 0.46
CA ILE A 19 -2.91 -1.11 0.37
C ILE A 19 -1.63 -1.34 -0.43
N VAL A 20 -1.01 -2.52 -0.31
CA VAL A 20 0.21 -2.82 -1.07
C VAL A 20 -0.09 -2.97 -2.55
N ASN A 21 -1.24 -3.52 -2.93
CA ASN A 21 -1.64 -3.57 -4.34
C ASN A 21 -1.84 -2.17 -4.94
N GLU A 22 -2.49 -1.26 -4.23
CA GLU A 22 -2.61 0.15 -4.67
C GLU A 22 -1.22 0.78 -4.83
N GLY A 23 -0.33 0.56 -3.85
CA GLY A 23 1.05 1.05 -3.92
C GLY A 23 1.86 0.46 -5.07
N LEU A 24 1.73 -0.84 -5.34
CA LEU A 24 2.43 -1.51 -6.43
C LEU A 24 1.95 -1.01 -7.80
N ALA A 25 0.65 -0.79 -7.96
CA ALA A 25 0.09 -0.21 -9.18
C ALA A 25 0.70 1.19 -9.44
N GLU A 26 0.75 2.03 -8.41
CA GLU A 26 1.27 3.39 -8.54
C GLU A 26 2.79 3.44 -8.77
N VAL A 27 3.56 2.63 -8.03
CA VAL A 27 5.01 2.53 -8.25
C VAL A 27 5.32 1.96 -9.63
N PHE A 28 4.53 1.01 -10.14
CA PHE A 28 4.68 0.56 -11.52
C PHE A 28 4.48 1.71 -12.51
N VAL A 29 3.47 2.55 -12.32
CA VAL A 29 3.28 3.77 -13.14
C VAL A 29 4.49 4.69 -13.04
N GLU A 30 5.00 4.96 -11.84
CA GLU A 30 6.22 5.76 -11.63
C GLU A 30 7.43 5.18 -12.37
N GLU A 31 7.65 3.86 -12.28
CA GLU A 31 8.77 3.17 -12.93
C GLU A 31 8.69 3.21 -14.47
N GLN A 32 7.49 3.10 -15.04
CA GLN A 32 7.30 3.07 -16.50
C GLN A 32 7.25 4.47 -17.12
N TYR A 33 6.63 5.43 -16.42
CA TYR A 33 6.27 6.71 -17.01
C TYR A 33 6.90 7.91 -16.30
N GLY A 34 7.52 7.71 -15.13
CA GLY A 34 8.15 8.76 -14.34
C GLY A 34 7.24 9.37 -13.28
N GLN A 35 7.84 10.12 -12.35
CA GLN A 35 7.16 10.66 -11.16
C GLN A 35 6.01 11.61 -11.50
N GLN A 36 6.07 12.33 -12.63
CA GLN A 36 5.00 13.23 -13.06
C GLN A 36 3.71 12.50 -13.48
N SER A 37 3.76 11.18 -13.69
CA SER A 37 2.60 10.35 -14.02
C SER A 37 1.95 9.74 -12.77
N VAL A 38 2.53 9.94 -11.59
CA VAL A 38 1.95 9.50 -10.32
C VAL A 38 0.70 10.33 -10.01
N SER A 39 -0.38 9.65 -9.63
CA SER A 39 -1.64 10.23 -9.22
C SER A 39 -1.45 11.21 -8.06
N GLU A 40 -2.13 12.37 -8.13
CA GLU A 40 -2.16 13.36 -7.05
C GLU A 40 -2.66 12.75 -5.72
N ILE A 41 -3.51 11.74 -5.79
CA ILE A 41 -4.02 11.03 -4.60
C ILE A 41 -2.90 10.24 -3.93
N ALA A 42 -2.13 9.47 -4.71
CA ALA A 42 -1.05 8.65 -4.16
C ALA A 42 0.17 9.48 -3.73
N ALA A 43 0.46 10.57 -4.46
CA ALA A 43 1.48 11.55 -4.08
C ALA A 43 1.02 12.53 -2.98
N GLY A 44 -0.25 12.49 -2.58
CA GLY A 44 -0.88 13.52 -1.74
C GLY A 44 -0.43 13.53 -0.27
N LEU A 45 0.22 12.46 0.21
CA LEU A 45 0.81 12.42 1.55
C LEU A 45 2.33 12.24 1.48
N SER A 46 3.04 13.08 2.24
CA SER A 46 4.47 12.92 2.46
C SER A 46 4.77 11.67 3.30
N ILE A 47 6.01 11.21 3.21
CA ILE A 47 6.53 10.12 4.03
C ILE A 47 6.27 10.32 5.54
N ASP A 48 6.44 11.54 6.05
CA ASP A 48 6.27 11.83 7.48
C ASP A 48 4.79 11.87 7.88
N GLN A 49 3.91 12.34 6.99
CA GLN A 49 2.47 12.22 7.18
C GLN A 49 2.02 10.76 7.22
N VAL A 50 2.54 9.92 6.33
CA VAL A 50 2.26 8.47 6.36
C VAL A 50 2.82 7.83 7.63
N LYS A 51 4.01 8.20 8.09
CA LYS A 51 4.56 7.71 9.38
C LYS A 51 3.66 8.07 10.57
N ALA A 52 3.08 9.27 10.58
CA ALA A 52 2.17 9.70 11.63
C ALA A 52 0.84 8.89 11.62
N LEU A 53 0.38 8.47 10.43
CA LEU A 53 -0.82 7.64 10.28
C LEU A 53 -0.56 6.15 10.50
N TRP A 54 0.68 5.70 10.31
CA TRP A 54 1.06 4.29 10.29
C TRP A 54 0.56 3.46 11.47
N PRO A 55 0.58 3.92 12.74
CA PRO A 55 0.04 3.16 13.86
C PRO A 55 -1.40 2.69 13.65
N LYS A 56 -2.26 3.51 13.03
CA LYS A 56 -3.65 3.17 12.73
C LYS A 56 -3.76 2.01 11.73
N TYR A 57 -2.85 1.96 10.75
CA TYR A 57 -2.82 0.89 9.75
C TYR A 57 -2.22 -0.39 10.30
N LYS A 58 -1.10 -0.27 11.03
CA LYS A 58 -0.31 -1.39 11.56
C LYS A 58 -1.16 -2.38 12.35
N ASP A 59 -2.03 -1.87 13.22
CA ASP A 59 -2.88 -2.69 14.08
C ASP A 59 -4.00 -3.40 13.30
N ASN A 60 -4.28 -2.96 12.07
CA ASN A 60 -5.42 -3.37 11.26
C ASN A 60 -5.03 -4.13 9.98
N LEU A 61 -3.73 -4.38 9.73
CA LEU A 61 -3.24 -4.99 8.48
C LEU A 61 -3.89 -6.34 8.14
N LYS A 62 -4.29 -7.12 9.16
CA LYS A 62 -4.91 -8.45 8.99
C LYS A 62 -6.43 -8.40 8.81
N LEU A 63 -7.05 -7.21 8.78
CA LEU A 63 -8.49 -7.08 8.52
C LEU A 63 -8.81 -7.63 7.13
N VAL A 64 -9.86 -8.44 7.01
CA VAL A 64 -10.31 -9.03 5.74
C VAL A 64 -11.68 -8.46 5.34
N GLY A 65 -11.97 -8.37 4.05
CA GLY A 65 -13.29 -7.99 3.57
C GLY A 65 -13.44 -6.50 3.31
N MET A 66 -13.95 -6.17 2.13
CA MET A 66 -13.90 -4.83 1.56
C MET A 66 -14.63 -3.78 2.41
N ASP A 67 -15.73 -4.13 3.07
CA ASP A 67 -16.44 -3.20 3.95
C ASP A 67 -15.58 -2.72 5.12
N ARG A 68 -14.68 -3.58 5.61
CA ARG A 68 -13.72 -3.23 6.66
C ARG A 68 -12.47 -2.53 6.13
N HIS A 69 -12.15 -2.71 4.85
CA HIS A 69 -11.04 -2.02 4.19
C HIS A 69 -11.39 -0.56 3.83
N ARG A 70 -12.64 -0.31 3.44
CA ARG A 70 -13.14 0.99 2.96
C ARG A 70 -12.70 2.19 3.82
N PRO A 71 -12.81 2.17 5.17
CA PRO A 71 -12.37 3.30 5.99
C PRO A 71 -10.86 3.60 5.90
N PHE A 72 -10.04 2.57 5.68
CA PHE A 72 -8.59 2.69 5.53
C PHE A 72 -8.18 3.05 4.11
N LEU A 73 -8.92 2.58 3.10
CA LEU A 73 -8.64 2.90 1.71
C LEU A 73 -9.08 4.33 1.37
N TYR A 74 -10.33 4.66 1.66
CA TYR A 74 -10.98 5.87 1.18
C TYR A 74 -11.05 7.01 2.21
N GLY A 75 -10.86 6.71 3.50
CA GLY A 75 -11.04 7.71 4.57
C GLY A 75 -12.44 8.35 4.52
N GLY A 76 -12.52 9.63 4.86
CA GLY A 76 -13.73 10.45 4.67
C GLY A 76 -14.49 10.82 5.94
N TYR A 77 -15.69 11.38 5.77
CA TYR A 77 -16.51 11.92 6.87
C TYR A 77 -16.82 10.84 7.92
N GLY A 78 -16.32 11.00 9.15
CA GLY A 78 -16.44 10.04 10.23
C GLY A 78 -15.28 9.04 10.37
N SER A 79 -14.24 9.15 9.54
CA SER A 79 -12.96 8.43 9.70
C SER A 79 -11.86 9.39 10.17
N ASP A 80 -10.99 8.93 11.07
CA ASP A 80 -9.80 9.70 11.49
C ASP A 80 -8.65 9.63 10.46
N LEU A 81 -8.94 9.23 9.23
CA LEU A 81 -7.98 9.11 8.13
C LEU A 81 -8.30 10.11 7.01
N PRO A 82 -7.27 10.73 6.40
CA PRO A 82 -7.46 11.60 5.24
C PRO A 82 -8.20 10.89 4.10
N PHE A 83 -8.82 11.69 3.23
CA PHE A 83 -9.45 11.21 2.01
C PHE A 83 -8.46 10.40 1.16
N CYS A 84 -8.87 9.20 0.75
CA CYS A 84 -8.08 8.25 -0.04
C CYS A 84 -6.68 7.92 0.54
N ALA A 85 -6.51 7.97 1.87
CA ALA A 85 -5.23 7.76 2.51
C ALA A 85 -4.55 6.41 2.19
N GLY A 86 -5.32 5.35 1.91
CA GLY A 86 -4.76 4.03 1.62
C GLY A 86 -3.90 3.98 0.36
N PHE A 87 -4.19 4.82 -0.64
CA PHE A 87 -3.40 4.94 -1.86
C PHE A 87 -2.02 5.52 -1.57
N ALA A 88 -1.98 6.66 -0.87
CA ALA A 88 -0.73 7.30 -0.50
C ALA A 88 0.09 6.45 0.49
N VAL A 89 -0.57 5.81 1.45
CA VAL A 89 0.07 4.88 2.40
C VAL A 89 0.68 3.70 1.65
N GLY A 90 -0.06 3.07 0.73
CA GLY A 90 0.42 2.00 -0.12
C GLY A 90 1.65 2.38 -0.93
N TYR A 91 1.56 3.51 -1.65
CA TYR A 91 2.65 4.06 -2.46
C TYR A 91 3.92 4.29 -1.63
N GLN A 92 3.80 4.94 -0.46
CA GLN A 92 4.95 5.17 0.43
C GLN A 92 5.53 3.87 0.99
N ILE A 93 4.70 2.86 1.33
CA ILE A 93 5.18 1.54 1.81
C ILE A 93 6.05 0.86 0.75
N VAL A 94 5.57 0.80 -0.50
CA VAL A 94 6.29 0.14 -1.60
C VAL A 94 7.58 0.89 -1.91
N LYS A 95 7.54 2.22 -2.02
CA LYS A 95 8.77 3.03 -2.18
C LYS A 95 9.73 2.86 -1.02
N GLY A 96 9.21 2.80 0.21
CA GLY A 96 9.96 2.51 1.41
C GLY A 96 10.70 1.18 1.33
N TYR A 97 10.06 0.12 0.84
CA TYR A 97 10.71 -1.15 0.55
C TYR A 97 11.82 -0.97 -0.49
N LEU A 98 11.51 -0.45 -1.68
CA LEU A 98 12.48 -0.32 -2.77
C LEU A 98 13.70 0.54 -2.40
N SER A 99 13.51 1.56 -1.56
CA SER A 99 14.62 2.39 -1.03
C SER A 99 15.67 1.59 -0.24
N LYS A 100 15.25 0.50 0.42
CA LYS A 100 16.11 -0.41 1.18
C LYS A 100 16.61 -1.58 0.33
N HIS A 101 15.98 -1.85 -0.82
CA HIS A 101 16.22 -2.99 -1.69
C HIS A 101 16.40 -2.52 -3.14
N LYS A 102 17.45 -1.74 -3.40
CA LYS A 102 17.65 -1.00 -4.67
C LYS A 102 17.74 -1.86 -5.94
N GLU A 103 18.01 -3.15 -5.80
CA GLU A 103 18.05 -4.11 -6.92
C GLU A 103 16.66 -4.67 -7.29
N SER A 104 15.62 -4.35 -6.51
CA SER A 104 14.25 -4.80 -6.76
C SER A 104 13.42 -3.75 -7.49
N THR A 105 12.38 -4.20 -8.18
CA THR A 105 11.39 -3.36 -8.88
C THR A 105 9.96 -3.76 -8.47
N SER A 106 8.96 -2.93 -8.77
CA SER A 106 7.55 -3.28 -8.53
C SER A 106 7.16 -4.64 -9.13
N ARG A 107 7.76 -5.03 -10.26
CA ARG A 107 7.56 -6.32 -10.93
C ARG A 107 8.07 -7.50 -10.10
N ASP A 108 9.18 -7.35 -9.38
CA ASP A 108 9.71 -8.42 -8.51
C ASP A 108 8.80 -8.61 -7.29
N LEU A 109 8.18 -7.52 -6.84
CA LEU A 109 7.33 -7.48 -5.65
C LEU A 109 5.91 -8.01 -5.90
N ILE A 110 5.40 -7.99 -7.13
CA ILE A 110 3.98 -8.31 -7.43
C ILE A 110 3.52 -9.70 -6.97
N SER A 111 4.44 -10.66 -6.86
CA SER A 111 4.16 -12.03 -6.40
C SER A 111 4.55 -12.26 -4.93
N MET A 112 5.05 -11.24 -4.23
CA MET A 112 5.44 -11.34 -2.83
C MET A 112 4.22 -11.17 -1.91
N PRO A 113 4.19 -11.85 -0.75
CA PRO A 113 3.21 -11.56 0.29
C PRO A 113 3.32 -10.09 0.73
N ALA A 114 2.19 -9.38 0.76
CA ALA A 114 2.14 -7.96 1.13
C ALA A 114 2.78 -7.67 2.50
N GLN A 115 2.64 -8.60 3.45
CA GLN A 115 3.21 -8.49 4.79
C GLN A 115 4.75 -8.47 4.74
N LYS A 116 5.39 -9.17 3.79
CA LYS A 116 6.84 -9.11 3.60
C LYS A 116 7.28 -7.77 3.05
N ILE A 117 6.49 -7.16 2.16
CA ILE A 117 6.76 -5.83 1.62
C ILE A 117 6.65 -4.79 2.75
N VAL A 118 5.58 -4.86 3.55
CA VAL A 118 5.42 -3.99 4.73
C VAL A 118 6.61 -4.13 5.70
N GLN A 119 6.95 -5.36 6.12
CA GLN A 119 8.06 -5.63 7.05
C GLN A 119 9.43 -5.21 6.51
N GLY A 120 9.63 -5.36 5.20
CA GLY A 120 10.88 -4.98 4.54
C GLY A 120 11.03 -3.47 4.32
N SER A 121 9.93 -2.71 4.44
CA SER A 121 9.90 -1.26 4.23
C SER A 121 10.57 -0.47 5.36
N ILE A 122 10.46 0.86 5.27
CA ILE A 122 10.87 1.80 6.31
C ILE A 122 9.80 2.00 7.40
N PHE A 123 8.61 1.42 7.23
CA PHE A 123 7.51 1.49 8.20
C PHE A 123 7.58 0.25 9.10
N GLN A 124 7.80 0.45 10.40
CA GLN A 124 7.98 -0.61 11.40
C GLN A 124 6.78 -0.77 12.34
#